data_AF-A0A7C4B4N0-F1
#
_entry.id   AF-A0A7C4B4N0-F1
#
_cell.length_a   1.000
_cell.length_b   1.000
_cell.length_c   1.000
_cell.angle_alpha   90.00
_cell.angle_beta   90.00
_cell.angle_gamma   90.00
#
_symmetry.space_group_name_H-M   'P 1'
#
loop_
_entity.id
_entity.type
_entity.pdbx_description
1 polymer ?
#
loop_
_entity_poly.entity_id
_entity_poly.type
_entity_poly.pdbx_seq_one_letter_code
_entity_poly.pdbx_strand_id
1 'polypeptide(L)'
;MVDEKSKELLVRIYKMGYIEALHEAGRYARQARTMTEFLLYLNSKFSVLDDEIDKRQDEIFAIAEKIEKEILEKARERPVPAEVPELQHGETILFCEEKPSMSVEYFDYLVKKNVVKGLCLTRRPKELFIDKKSLDILVVWLASSGDADEEGHEEQLPMGLAVVADAHPDSIPKTQDIRKLTDIIGNYIQQNKPPVIFLEGINYLTVQTDFSKVLKFIQWLGEQIVRNDGFFVLSVHPDALQKVEFEKLKDEFTYVF
;
A
#
# COMPACT_ATOMS: atom_id res chain seq x y z
N MET A 1 3.20 -4.27 14.35
CA MET A 1 3.02 -5.27 15.42
C MET A 1 3.93 -4.82 16.57
N VAL A 2 3.36 -4.32 17.68
CA VAL A 2 4.13 -3.72 18.79
C VAL A 2 4.95 -4.80 19.49
N ASP A 3 6.25 -4.57 19.68
CA ASP A 3 7.17 -5.57 20.25
C ASP A 3 6.88 -5.86 21.74
N GLU A 4 7.27 -7.05 22.20
CA GLU A 4 7.05 -7.55 23.57
C GLU A 4 7.59 -6.58 24.64
N LYS A 5 8.73 -5.93 24.37
CA LYS A 5 9.43 -5.05 25.30
C LYS A 5 8.69 -3.71 25.44
N SER A 6 8.11 -3.21 24.35
CA SER A 6 7.22 -2.03 24.38
C SER A 6 5.95 -2.28 25.19
N LYS A 7 5.37 -3.49 25.11
CA LYS A 7 4.20 -3.86 25.94
C LYS A 7 4.56 -3.91 27.43
N GLU A 8 5.70 -4.50 27.77
CA GLU A 8 6.16 -4.59 29.16
C GLU A 8 6.47 -3.20 29.75
N LEU A 9 7.05 -2.32 28.94
CA LEU A 9 7.32 -0.93 29.33
C LEU A 9 6.03 -0.14 29.58
N LEU A 10 5.00 -0.28 28.73
CA LEU A 10 3.70 0.36 28.90
C LEU A 10 3.03 -0.06 30.21
N VAL A 11 3.03 -1.37 30.52
CA VAL A 11 2.48 -1.89 31.78
C VAL A 11 3.23 -1.32 32.98
N ARG A 12 4.55 -1.20 32.90
CA ARG A 12 5.37 -0.65 33.98
C ARG A 12 5.08 0.83 34.24
N ILE A 13 4.96 1.63 33.18
CA ILE A 13 4.64 3.06 33.27
C ILE A 13 3.24 3.27 33.85
N TYR A 14 2.25 2.51 33.36
CA TYR A 14 0.89 2.56 33.89
C TYR A 14 0.83 2.24 35.38
N LYS A 15 1.55 1.19 35.81
CA LYS A 15 1.61 0.79 37.21
C LYS A 15 2.26 1.85 38.10
N MET A 16 3.32 2.53 37.63
CA MET A 16 3.95 3.62 38.37
C MET A 16 2.99 4.80 38.56
N GLY A 17 2.31 5.24 37.49
CA GLY A 17 1.33 6.33 37.58
C GLY A 17 0.17 6.02 38.52
N TYR A 18 -0.33 4.77 38.50
CA TYR A 18 -1.40 4.34 39.42
C TYR A 18 -0.97 4.39 40.90
N ILE A 19 0.26 3.96 41.20
CA ILE A 19 0.80 3.99 42.57
C ILE A 19 1.01 5.43 43.04
N GLU A 20 1.55 6.30 42.19
CA GLU A 20 1.75 7.72 42.52
C GLU A 20 0.42 8.42 42.82
N ALA A 21 -0.62 8.17 42.02
CA ALA A 21 -1.95 8.71 42.24
C ALA A 21 -2.55 8.26 43.59
N LEU A 22 -2.41 6.97 43.95
CA LEU A 22 -2.87 6.46 45.24
C LEU A 22 -2.09 7.06 46.41
N HIS A 23 -0.79 7.26 46.28
CA HIS A 23 0.04 7.91 47.29
C HIS A 23 -0.36 9.38 47.50
N GLU A 24 -0.68 10.09 46.43
CA GLU A 24 -1.16 11.46 46.46
C GLU A 24 -2.54 11.57 47.13
N ALA A 25 -3.49 10.72 46.74
CA ALA A 25 -4.79 10.62 47.39
C ALA A 25 -4.64 10.29 48.89
N GLY A 26 -3.74 9.37 49.24
CA GLY A 26 -3.43 9.02 50.62
C GLY A 26 -2.75 10.15 51.42
N ARG A 27 -2.07 11.10 50.76
CA ARG A 27 -1.56 12.33 51.41
C ARG A 27 -2.71 13.28 51.73
N TYR A 28 -3.61 13.51 50.78
CA TYR A 28 -4.77 14.37 50.98
C TYR A 28 -5.75 13.82 52.01
N ALA A 29 -5.98 12.51 52.04
CA ALA A 29 -6.82 11.86 53.04
C ALA A 29 -6.28 12.06 54.47
N ARG A 30 -4.96 12.18 54.64
CA ARG A 30 -4.32 12.45 55.94
C ARG A 30 -4.37 13.92 56.35
N GLN A 31 -4.51 14.84 55.40
CA GLN A 31 -4.53 16.28 55.63
C GLN A 31 -5.94 16.85 55.78
N ALA A 32 -6.92 16.23 55.11
CA ALA A 32 -8.31 16.63 55.17
C ALA A 32 -8.91 16.33 56.55
N ARG A 33 -9.64 17.29 57.13
CA ARG A 33 -10.30 17.14 58.42
C ARG A 33 -11.73 16.65 58.25
N THR A 34 -12.31 16.84 57.07
CA THR A 34 -13.66 16.41 56.69
C THR A 34 -13.67 15.75 55.32
N MET A 35 -14.70 14.94 55.06
CA MET A 35 -14.91 14.32 53.75
C MET A 35 -15.09 15.38 52.64
N THR A 36 -15.74 16.51 52.95
CA THR A 36 -15.96 17.60 52.00
C THR A 36 -14.65 18.29 51.60
N GLU A 37 -13.74 18.52 52.54
CA GLU A 37 -12.40 19.06 52.24
C GLU A 37 -11.59 18.08 51.38
N PHE A 38 -11.64 16.78 51.69
CA PHE A 38 -10.95 15.76 50.90
C PHE A 38 -11.45 15.72 49.44
N LEU A 39 -12.77 15.72 49.24
CA LEU A 39 -13.38 15.75 47.91
C LEU A 39 -13.04 17.04 47.15
N LEU A 40 -12.97 18.19 47.84
CA LEU A 40 -12.58 19.46 47.22
C LEU A 40 -11.12 19.44 46.75
N TYR A 41 -10.20 18.88 47.54
CA TYR A 41 -8.81 18.72 47.15
C TYR A 41 -8.64 17.77 45.95
N LEU A 42 -9.37 16.64 45.94
CA LEU A 42 -9.34 15.70 44.81
C LEU A 42 -9.90 16.32 43.54
N ASN A 43 -11.07 16.96 43.59
CA ASN A 43 -11.70 17.56 42.41
C ASN A 43 -10.86 18.70 41.82
N SER A 44 -10.23 19.52 42.67
CA SER A 44 -9.31 20.56 42.22
C SER A 44 -8.08 19.96 41.51
N LYS A 45 -7.58 18.81 41.98
CA LYS A 45 -6.44 18.12 41.36
C LYS A 45 -6.81 17.41 40.07
N PHE A 46 -7.97 16.78 40.00
CA PHE A 46 -8.47 16.17 38.77
C PHE A 46 -8.59 17.21 37.66
N SER A 47 -9.16 18.39 37.93
CA SER A 47 -9.23 19.47 36.95
C SER A 47 -7.86 19.89 36.42
N VAL A 48 -6.84 19.97 37.29
CA VAL A 48 -5.47 20.33 36.87
C VAL A 48 -4.81 19.22 36.06
N LEU A 49 -5.09 17.96 36.41
CA LEU A 49 -4.61 16.78 35.70
C LEU A 49 -5.26 16.65 34.32
N ASP A 50 -6.56 16.94 34.21
CA ASP A 50 -7.28 16.96 32.93
C ASP A 50 -6.65 18.02 32.00
N ASP A 51 -6.43 19.25 32.51
CA ASP A 51 -5.76 20.31 31.75
C ASP A 51 -4.33 19.91 31.33
N GLU A 52 -3.57 19.21 32.18
CA GLU A 52 -2.21 18.77 31.88
C GLU A 52 -2.18 17.60 30.88
N ILE A 53 -3.15 16.69 30.94
CA ILE A 53 -3.33 15.58 29.99
C ILE A 53 -3.70 16.14 28.62
N ASP A 54 -4.66 17.06 28.55
CA ASP A 54 -5.09 17.69 27.30
C ASP A 54 -3.91 18.41 26.63
N LYS A 55 -3.15 19.18 27.41
CA LYS A 55 -1.94 19.85 26.90
C LYS A 55 -0.89 18.86 26.38
N ARG A 56 -0.65 17.74 27.06
CA ARG A 56 0.29 16.71 26.60
C ARG A 56 -0.22 15.97 25.37
N GLN A 57 -1.53 15.76 25.26
CA GLN A 57 -2.15 15.20 24.05
C GLN A 57 -1.90 16.11 22.87
N ASP A 58 -2.17 17.41 23.00
CA ASP A 58 -1.90 18.41 21.95
C ASP A 58 -0.43 18.42 21.52
N GLU A 59 0.50 18.35 22.48
CA GLU A 59 1.94 18.25 22.20
C GLU A 59 2.30 16.97 21.43
N ILE A 60 1.72 15.82 21.80
CA ILE A 60 1.92 14.55 21.10
C ILE A 60 1.35 14.62 19.67
N PHE A 61 0.14 15.16 19.50
CA PHE A 61 -0.47 15.32 18.18
C PHE A 61 0.33 16.26 17.28
N ALA A 62 0.84 17.37 17.81
CA ALA A 62 1.71 18.28 17.05
C ALA A 62 3.02 17.61 16.62
N ILE A 63 3.62 16.78 17.49
CA ILE A 63 4.81 16.00 17.15
C ILE A 63 4.48 14.95 16.08
N ALA A 64 3.35 14.25 16.21
CA ALA A 64 2.89 13.28 15.22
C ALA A 64 2.65 13.91 13.86
N GLU A 65 1.95 15.06 13.79
CA GLU A 65 1.76 15.82 12.54
C GLU A 65 3.08 16.28 11.92
N LYS A 66 4.04 16.70 12.75
CA LYS A 66 5.36 17.11 12.27
C LYS A 66 6.15 15.93 11.69
N ILE A 67 6.12 14.79 12.37
CA ILE A 67 6.75 13.55 11.88
C ILE A 67 6.07 13.09 10.59
N GLU A 68 4.74 13.15 10.53
CA GLU A 68 3.97 12.80 9.34
C GLU A 68 4.33 13.71 8.15
N LYS A 69 4.44 15.03 8.38
CA LYS A 69 4.92 15.99 7.37
C LYS A 69 6.36 15.72 6.94
N GLU A 70 7.28 15.46 7.87
CA GLU A 70 8.68 15.12 7.54
C GLU A 70 8.79 13.80 6.77
N ILE A 71 7.96 12.81 7.08
CA ILE A 71 7.86 11.55 6.32
C ILE A 71 7.29 11.80 4.93
N LEU A 72 6.25 12.63 4.81
CA LEU A 72 5.66 13.00 3.52
C LEU A 72 6.64 13.80 2.64
N GLU A 73 7.39 14.74 3.22
CA GLU A 73 8.40 15.52 2.51
C GLU A 73 9.57 14.65 2.06
N LYS A 74 10.08 13.75 2.91
CA LYS A 74 11.10 12.76 2.52
C LYS A 74 10.61 11.74 1.49
N ALA A 75 9.31 11.42 1.48
CA ALA A 75 8.71 10.58 0.45
C ALA A 75 8.55 11.33 -0.89
N ARG A 76 8.28 12.64 -0.86
CA ARG A 76 8.24 13.51 -2.06
C ARG A 76 9.62 13.75 -2.67
N GLU A 77 10.67 13.71 -1.85
CA GLU A 77 12.05 13.89 -2.29
C GLU A 77 12.73 12.63 -2.82
N ARG A 78 12.08 11.44 -2.82
CA ARG A 78 12.65 10.31 -3.57
C ARG A 78 12.65 10.67 -5.04
N PRO A 79 13.83 10.91 -5.64
CA PRO A 79 13.88 11.08 -7.08
C PRO A 79 13.56 9.70 -7.64
N VAL A 80 12.73 9.65 -8.68
CA VAL A 80 12.93 8.62 -9.70
C VAL A 80 14.43 8.66 -10.00
N PRO A 81 15.17 7.58 -9.74
CA PRO A 81 16.62 7.63 -9.69
C PRO A 81 17.10 8.12 -11.05
N ALA A 82 18.04 9.06 -11.02
CA ALA A 82 18.59 9.71 -12.22
C ALA A 82 19.23 8.71 -13.22
N GLU A 83 19.29 7.43 -12.86
CA GLU A 83 19.89 6.32 -13.62
C GLU A 83 18.87 5.43 -14.33
N VAL A 84 17.54 5.56 -14.11
CA VAL A 84 16.57 4.79 -14.91
C VAL A 84 16.44 5.47 -16.27
N PRO A 85 16.77 4.77 -17.37
CA PRO A 85 16.76 5.34 -18.71
C PRO A 85 15.35 5.79 -19.06
N GLU A 86 15.29 6.79 -19.94
CA GLU A 86 14.04 7.22 -20.54
C GLU A 86 13.58 6.12 -21.50
N LEU A 87 12.53 5.38 -21.14
CA LEU A 87 12.02 4.32 -22.01
C LEU A 87 11.57 4.93 -23.35
N GLN A 88 12.03 4.32 -24.44
CA GLN A 88 11.47 4.48 -25.78
C GLN A 88 10.19 3.66 -25.91
N HIS A 89 9.39 4.01 -26.92
CA HIS A 89 8.13 3.32 -27.21
C HIS A 89 8.34 1.82 -27.42
N GLY A 90 7.51 1.01 -26.75
CA GLY A 90 7.56 -0.45 -26.85
C GLY A 90 8.53 -1.13 -25.88
N GLU A 91 9.20 -0.39 -25.01
CA GLU A 91 10.18 -0.98 -24.07
C GLU A 91 9.53 -1.49 -22.77
N THR A 92 10.18 -2.49 -22.18
CA THR A 92 9.77 -3.14 -20.94
C THR A 92 10.86 -3.01 -19.89
N ILE A 93 10.47 -2.83 -18.63
CA ILE A 93 11.38 -2.67 -17.49
C ILE A 93 11.00 -3.60 -16.35
N LEU A 94 12.00 -4.25 -15.78
CA LEU A 94 11.90 -5.11 -14.61
C LEU A 94 12.62 -4.47 -13.42
N PHE A 95 11.93 -4.36 -12.30
CA PHE A 95 12.50 -3.95 -11.01
C PHE A 95 12.55 -5.15 -10.05
N CYS A 96 13.74 -5.45 -9.54
CA CYS A 96 14.01 -6.45 -8.53
C CYS A 96 14.09 -5.78 -7.15
N GLU A 97 12.98 -5.72 -6.44
CA GLU A 97 12.86 -4.96 -5.20
C GLU A 97 11.97 -5.67 -4.17
N GLU A 98 12.31 -5.57 -2.89
CA GLU A 98 11.52 -6.19 -1.81
C GLU A 98 10.11 -5.58 -1.70
N LYS A 99 10.00 -4.29 -1.99
CA LYS A 99 8.74 -3.53 -2.00
C LYS A 99 8.71 -2.62 -3.22
N PRO A 100 7.58 -2.54 -3.96
CA PRO A 100 7.44 -1.82 -5.22
C PRO A 100 7.41 -0.32 -4.97
N SER A 101 8.56 0.25 -4.64
CA SER A 101 8.70 1.69 -4.37
C SER A 101 9.12 2.35 -5.67
N MET A 102 10.20 1.84 -6.26
CA MET A 102 10.83 2.41 -7.45
C MET A 102 9.95 2.19 -8.67
N SER A 103 9.43 0.97 -8.84
CA SER A 103 8.55 0.65 -9.96
C SER A 103 7.27 1.47 -9.97
N VAL A 104 6.70 1.76 -8.79
CA VAL A 104 5.45 2.52 -8.64
C VAL A 104 5.67 4.00 -8.92
N GLU A 105 6.78 4.56 -8.44
CA GLU A 105 7.18 5.93 -8.77
C GLU A 105 7.44 6.08 -10.28
N TYR A 106 8.11 5.10 -10.90
CA TYR A 106 8.37 5.11 -12.34
C TYR A 106 7.10 4.95 -13.18
N PHE A 107 6.20 4.06 -12.78
CA PHE A 107 4.89 3.92 -13.41
C PHE A 107 4.08 5.23 -13.34
N ASP A 108 4.03 5.88 -12.17
CA ASP A 108 3.39 7.19 -11.99
C ASP A 108 3.99 8.27 -12.91
N TYR A 109 5.32 8.29 -13.04
CA TYR A 109 6.01 9.17 -13.98
C TYR A 109 5.56 8.92 -15.43
N LEU A 110 5.50 7.66 -15.89
CA LEU A 110 5.09 7.31 -17.25
C LEU A 110 3.63 7.71 -17.55
N VAL A 111 2.72 7.46 -16.60
CA VAL A 111 1.30 7.84 -16.70
C VAL A 111 1.16 9.36 -16.83
N LYS A 112 1.83 10.13 -15.97
CA LYS A 112 1.80 11.60 -16.00
C LYS A 112 2.42 12.18 -17.26
N LYS A 113 3.57 11.67 -17.68
CA LYS A 113 4.31 12.15 -18.86
C LYS A 113 3.52 11.96 -20.15
N ASN A 114 2.90 10.80 -20.31
CA ASN A 114 2.16 10.47 -21.53
C ASN A 114 0.70 10.94 -21.49
N VAL A 115 0.22 11.43 -20.34
CA VAL A 115 -1.17 11.88 -20.13
C VAL A 115 -2.17 10.81 -20.56
N VAL A 116 -1.94 9.57 -20.13
CA VAL A 116 -2.76 8.40 -20.44
C VAL A 116 -3.33 7.78 -19.18
N LYS A 117 -4.35 6.93 -19.33
CA LYS A 117 -4.80 6.09 -18.22
C LYS A 117 -3.84 4.94 -17.99
N GLY A 118 -3.41 4.69 -16.77
CA GLY A 118 -2.55 3.55 -16.44
C GLY A 118 -3.36 2.30 -16.10
N LEU A 119 -2.82 1.10 -16.33
CA LEU A 119 -3.37 -0.16 -15.80
C LEU A 119 -2.42 -0.74 -14.75
N CYS A 120 -2.92 -0.96 -13.53
CA CYS A 120 -2.18 -1.53 -12.41
C CYS A 120 -2.77 -2.89 -12.03
N LEU A 121 -1.94 -3.93 -12.10
CA LEU A 121 -2.23 -5.28 -11.63
C LEU A 121 -1.43 -5.50 -10.35
N THR A 122 -2.07 -5.68 -9.18
CA THR A 122 -1.35 -5.78 -7.90
C THR A 122 -2.04 -6.72 -6.92
N ARG A 123 -1.29 -7.24 -5.94
CA ARG A 123 -1.80 -7.95 -4.76
C ARG A 123 -2.05 -7.04 -3.57
N ARG A 124 -1.46 -5.84 -3.56
CA ARG A 124 -1.51 -4.92 -2.43
C ARG A 124 -2.81 -4.13 -2.45
N PRO A 125 -3.41 -3.85 -1.27
CA PRO A 125 -4.59 -3.02 -1.19
C PRO A 125 -4.32 -1.60 -1.74
N LYS A 126 -5.40 -0.93 -2.14
CA LYS A 126 -5.40 0.35 -2.87
C LYS A 126 -4.63 1.48 -2.18
N GLU A 127 -4.27 1.37 -0.90
CA GLU A 127 -3.60 2.45 -0.15
C GLU A 127 -2.28 2.92 -0.78
N LEU A 128 -1.58 2.06 -1.53
CA LEU A 128 -0.38 2.48 -2.26
C LEU A 128 -0.64 3.50 -3.38
N PHE A 129 -1.87 3.57 -3.88
CA PHE A 129 -2.26 4.45 -4.99
C PHE A 129 -3.29 5.51 -4.55
N ILE A 130 -3.93 5.37 -3.37
CA ILE A 130 -4.94 6.30 -2.84
C ILE A 130 -4.38 7.69 -2.53
N ASP A 131 -3.15 7.79 -2.00
CA ASP A 131 -2.57 9.10 -1.64
C ASP A 131 -2.30 9.98 -2.87
N LYS A 132 -2.38 9.41 -4.07
CA LYS A 132 -2.31 10.11 -5.35
C LYS A 132 -3.72 10.24 -5.94
N LYS A 133 -4.61 11.00 -5.28
CA LYS A 133 -5.98 11.41 -5.70
C LYS A 133 -6.14 12.03 -7.11
N SER A 134 -5.12 11.99 -7.96
CA SER A 134 -5.06 12.71 -9.25
C SER A 134 -4.79 11.81 -10.46
N LEU A 135 -4.79 10.49 -10.29
CA LEU A 135 -4.36 9.57 -11.35
C LEU A 135 -5.51 8.77 -11.94
N ASP A 136 -5.62 8.81 -13.26
CA ASP A 136 -6.54 8.02 -14.07
C ASP A 136 -6.01 6.58 -14.21
N ILE A 137 -5.87 5.86 -13.09
CA ILE A 137 -5.33 4.49 -13.05
C ILE A 137 -6.48 3.49 -12.86
N LEU A 138 -6.57 2.53 -13.77
CA LEU A 138 -7.39 1.33 -13.65
C LEU A 138 -6.64 0.31 -12.79
N VAL A 139 -7.23 -0.14 -11.69
CA VAL A 139 -6.63 -1.15 -10.80
C VAL A 139 -7.36 -2.49 -10.92
N VAL A 140 -6.59 -3.57 -11.03
CA VAL A 140 -7.06 -4.96 -10.97
C VAL A 140 -6.38 -5.64 -9.80
N TRP A 141 -7.18 -6.23 -8.92
CA TRP A 141 -6.67 -6.94 -7.75
C TRP A 141 -6.46 -8.41 -8.09
N LEU A 142 -5.24 -8.88 -7.89
CA LEU A 142 -4.92 -10.30 -8.00
C LEU A 142 -5.45 -11.00 -6.74
N ALA A 143 -6.55 -11.75 -6.84
CA ALA A 143 -7.09 -12.47 -5.69
C ALA A 143 -7.62 -13.84 -6.11
N SER A 144 -7.58 -14.79 -5.17
CA SER A 144 -8.27 -16.05 -5.32
C SER A 144 -9.76 -15.76 -5.27
N SER A 145 -10.53 -16.37 -6.15
CA SER A 145 -12.00 -16.31 -6.17
C SER A 145 -12.63 -17.08 -5.01
N GLY A 146 -12.01 -17.05 -3.83
CA GLY A 146 -12.28 -17.93 -2.69
C GLY A 146 -12.59 -17.21 -1.37
N ASP A 147 -12.63 -15.88 -1.36
CA ASP A 147 -13.27 -15.12 -0.28
C ASP A 147 -14.64 -14.65 -0.81
N ALA A 148 -15.45 -15.61 -1.23
CA ALA A 148 -16.89 -15.42 -1.26
C ALA A 148 -17.34 -15.67 0.17
N ASP A 149 -17.97 -14.67 0.78
CA ASP A 149 -18.69 -14.85 2.03
C ASP A 149 -19.60 -16.09 1.92
N GLU A 150 -19.78 -16.82 3.03
CA GLU A 150 -20.52 -18.09 3.12
C GLU A 150 -22.02 -18.02 2.70
N GLU A 151 -22.45 -16.93 2.06
CA GLU A 151 -23.79 -16.71 1.53
C GLU A 151 -23.78 -16.57 0.00
N GLY A 152 -23.48 -17.68 -0.70
CA GLY A 152 -24.16 -18.14 -1.92
C GLY A 152 -24.55 -17.16 -3.06
N HIS A 153 -23.95 -15.98 -3.19
CA HIS A 153 -24.25 -15.06 -4.28
C HIS A 153 -23.16 -15.12 -5.36
N GLU A 154 -23.41 -15.88 -6.42
CA GLU A 154 -22.71 -15.72 -7.70
C GLU A 154 -23.00 -14.30 -8.22
N GLU A 155 -22.11 -13.35 -7.96
CA GLU A 155 -22.15 -12.06 -8.64
C GLU A 155 -21.71 -12.23 -10.08
N GLN A 156 -22.69 -12.13 -10.98
CA GLN A 156 -22.50 -11.91 -12.39
C GLN A 156 -21.53 -10.73 -12.59
N LEU A 157 -20.35 -11.02 -13.14
CA LEU A 157 -19.39 -10.01 -13.54
C LEU A 157 -20.09 -8.98 -14.45
N PRO A 158 -20.14 -7.69 -14.08
CA PRO A 158 -20.64 -6.70 -15.01
C PRO A 158 -19.67 -6.58 -16.17
N MET A 159 -20.17 -6.76 -17.39
CA MET A 159 -19.53 -6.22 -18.58
C MET A 159 -19.47 -4.70 -18.43
N GLY A 160 -18.28 -4.17 -18.21
CA GLY A 160 -18.09 -2.73 -18.09
C GLY A 160 -16.75 -2.41 -17.45
N LEU A 161 -15.74 -2.18 -18.28
CA LEU A 161 -14.45 -1.66 -17.90
C LEU A 161 -14.63 -0.27 -17.25
N ALA A 162 -14.45 -0.15 -15.93
CA ALA A 162 -14.10 1.09 -15.24
C ALA A 162 -13.85 0.80 -13.74
N VAL A 163 -12.63 1.02 -13.24
CA VAL A 163 -12.45 1.40 -11.84
C VAL A 163 -11.92 2.83 -11.87
N VAL A 164 -12.86 3.74 -11.64
CA VAL A 164 -12.61 5.14 -11.32
C VAL A 164 -12.05 5.16 -9.89
N ALA A 165 -11.15 6.08 -9.59
CA ALA A 165 -10.46 6.24 -8.31
C ALA A 165 -11.36 6.35 -7.05
N ASP A 166 -12.69 6.30 -7.21
CA ASP A 166 -13.72 6.48 -6.18
C ASP A 166 -14.62 5.23 -5.94
N ALA A 167 -14.29 4.06 -6.50
CA ALA A 167 -15.14 2.87 -6.36
C ALA A 167 -15.02 2.16 -4.98
N HIS A 168 -16.15 1.61 -4.50
CA HIS A 168 -16.23 0.77 -3.30
C HIS A 168 -15.27 -0.43 -3.43
N PRO A 169 -14.62 -0.91 -2.34
CA PRO A 169 -13.67 -2.04 -2.40
C PRO A 169 -14.17 -3.28 -3.14
N ASP A 170 -15.48 -3.52 -3.13
CA ASP A 170 -16.12 -4.68 -3.77
C ASP A 170 -16.25 -4.54 -5.30
N SER A 171 -16.08 -3.34 -5.86
CA SER A 171 -16.19 -3.08 -7.30
C SER A 171 -14.87 -3.29 -8.06
N ILE A 172 -13.78 -3.61 -7.38
CA ILE A 172 -12.47 -3.85 -8.02
C ILE A 172 -12.47 -5.26 -8.63
N PRO A 173 -12.17 -5.41 -9.93
CA PRO A 173 -12.08 -6.74 -10.56
C PRO A 173 -11.04 -7.61 -9.84
N LYS A 174 -11.50 -8.74 -9.31
CA LYS A 174 -10.68 -9.76 -8.66
C LYS A 174 -10.46 -10.92 -9.62
N THR A 175 -9.21 -11.18 -10.00
CA THR A 175 -8.90 -12.39 -10.77
C THR A 175 -7.46 -12.82 -10.62
N GLN A 176 -7.25 -14.13 -10.62
CA GLN A 176 -5.96 -14.79 -10.76
C GLN A 176 -5.84 -15.62 -12.04
N ASP A 177 -6.95 -15.77 -12.78
CA ASP A 177 -6.94 -16.51 -14.06
C ASP A 177 -6.25 -15.65 -15.12
N ILE A 178 -5.13 -16.16 -15.61
CA ILE A 178 -4.33 -15.55 -16.68
C ILE A 178 -5.19 -15.20 -17.90
N ARG A 179 -6.18 -16.03 -18.26
CA ARG A 179 -7.05 -15.76 -19.41
C ARG A 179 -7.88 -14.50 -19.21
N LYS A 180 -8.47 -14.35 -18.02
CA LYS A 180 -9.22 -13.13 -17.67
C LYS A 180 -8.30 -11.91 -17.65
N LEU A 181 -7.07 -12.05 -17.16
CA LEU A 181 -6.08 -10.97 -17.20
C LEU A 181 -5.75 -10.58 -18.65
N THR A 182 -5.53 -11.55 -19.54
CA THR A 182 -5.31 -11.33 -20.97
C THR A 182 -6.48 -10.55 -21.60
N ASP A 183 -7.72 -10.91 -21.29
CA ASP A 183 -8.91 -10.21 -21.82
C ASP A 183 -8.99 -8.76 -21.31
N ILE A 184 -8.78 -8.55 -20.00
CA ILE A 184 -8.78 -7.21 -19.38
C ILE A 184 -7.69 -6.33 -20.00
N ILE A 185 -6.47 -6.84 -20.09
CA ILE A 185 -5.34 -6.13 -20.68
C ILE A 185 -5.59 -5.83 -22.16
N GLY A 186 -6.10 -6.81 -22.91
CA GLY A 186 -6.41 -6.65 -24.33
C GLY A 186 -7.44 -5.54 -24.58
N ASN A 187 -8.47 -5.44 -23.74
CA ASN A 187 -9.45 -4.36 -23.80
C ASN A 187 -8.84 -3.01 -23.43
N TYR A 188 -7.99 -2.97 -22.40
CA TYR A 188 -7.29 -1.76 -21.99
C TYR A 188 -6.37 -1.20 -23.09
N ILE A 189 -5.56 -2.07 -23.72
CA ILE A 189 -4.63 -1.70 -24.79
C ILE A 189 -5.36 -1.14 -26.02
N GLN A 190 -6.55 -1.68 -26.34
CA GLN A 190 -7.36 -1.16 -27.45
C GLN A 190 -7.88 0.27 -27.21
N GLN A 191 -8.14 0.62 -25.95
CA GLN A 191 -8.75 1.89 -25.56
C GLN A 191 -7.72 2.97 -25.20
N ASN A 192 -6.49 2.60 -24.87
CA ASN A 192 -5.46 3.52 -24.35
C ASN A 192 -4.17 3.37 -25.15
N LYS A 193 -3.75 4.45 -25.82
CA LYS A 193 -2.53 4.49 -26.63
C LYS A 193 -1.69 5.74 -26.31
N PRO A 194 -0.39 5.59 -25.97
CA PRO A 194 0.30 4.32 -25.71
C PRO A 194 -0.20 3.66 -24.40
N PRO A 195 -0.32 2.32 -24.34
CA PRO A 195 -0.70 1.65 -23.10
C PRO A 195 0.44 1.71 -22.09
N VAL A 196 0.12 1.99 -20.82
CA VAL A 196 1.07 2.00 -19.70
C VAL A 196 0.59 1.01 -18.65
N ILE A 197 1.31 -0.10 -18.52
CA ILE A 197 0.91 -1.22 -17.67
C ILE A 197 1.93 -1.43 -16.56
N PHE A 198 1.44 -1.61 -15.34
CA PHE A 198 2.21 -2.02 -14.18
C PHE A 198 1.70 -3.37 -13.67
N LEU A 199 2.62 -4.30 -13.42
CA LEU A 199 2.32 -5.59 -12.80
C LEU A 199 3.21 -5.83 -11.59
N GLU A 200 2.55 -6.18 -10.49
CA GLU A 200 3.15 -6.64 -9.25
C GLU A 200 2.47 -7.93 -8.81
N GLY A 201 3.19 -8.77 -8.06
CA GLY A 201 2.63 -9.99 -7.52
C GLY A 201 2.75 -11.20 -8.45
N ILE A 202 3.78 -11.25 -9.31
CA ILE A 202 4.05 -12.44 -10.12
C ILE A 202 4.23 -13.70 -9.28
N ASN A 203 4.78 -13.57 -8.06
CA ASN A 203 4.92 -14.67 -7.11
C ASN A 203 3.57 -15.33 -6.82
N TYR A 204 2.54 -14.50 -6.66
CA TYR A 204 1.19 -15.01 -6.45
C TYR A 204 0.68 -15.78 -7.67
N LEU A 205 0.90 -15.24 -8.88
CA LEU A 205 0.52 -15.91 -10.13
C LEU A 205 1.26 -17.25 -10.29
N THR A 206 2.54 -17.32 -9.91
CA THR A 206 3.35 -18.53 -9.98
C THR A 206 3.02 -19.58 -8.91
N VAL A 207 2.47 -19.15 -7.78
CA VAL A 207 1.93 -20.07 -6.76
C VAL A 207 0.60 -20.67 -7.23
N GLN A 208 -0.23 -19.86 -7.89
CA GLN A 208 -1.55 -20.29 -8.39
C GLN A 208 -1.49 -21.03 -9.74
N THR A 209 -0.38 -20.90 -10.47
CA THR A 209 -0.21 -21.44 -11.81
C THR A 209 1.27 -21.68 -12.10
N ASP A 210 1.61 -22.68 -12.91
CA ASP A 210 3.02 -22.98 -13.23
C ASP A 210 3.77 -21.78 -13.83
N PHE A 211 5.03 -21.58 -13.42
CA PHE A 211 5.92 -20.53 -13.93
C PHE A 211 5.94 -20.46 -15.46
N SER A 212 5.95 -21.61 -16.15
CA SER A 212 5.97 -21.66 -17.62
C SER A 212 4.76 -20.98 -18.27
N LYS A 213 3.58 -20.98 -17.62
CA LYS A 213 2.38 -20.30 -18.12
C LYS A 213 2.45 -18.80 -17.82
N VAL A 214 2.97 -18.43 -16.64
CA VAL A 214 3.20 -17.03 -16.28
C VAL A 214 4.22 -16.39 -17.21
N LEU A 215 5.33 -17.07 -17.51
CA LEU A 215 6.34 -16.59 -18.46
C LEU A 215 5.74 -16.36 -19.84
N LYS A 216 4.95 -17.30 -20.38
CA LYS A 216 4.24 -17.11 -21.66
C LYS A 216 3.29 -15.93 -21.65
N PHE A 217 2.64 -15.66 -20.52
CA PHE A 217 1.78 -14.50 -20.36
C PHE A 217 2.59 -13.19 -20.37
N ILE A 218 3.74 -13.15 -19.68
CA ILE A 218 4.65 -11.99 -19.70
C ILE A 218 5.21 -11.75 -21.10
N GLN A 219 5.62 -12.81 -21.81
CA GLN A 219 6.06 -12.75 -23.21
C GLN A 219 4.98 -12.16 -24.12
N TRP A 220 3.76 -12.70 -24.05
CA TRP A 220 2.62 -12.17 -24.80
C TRP A 220 2.36 -10.69 -24.48
N LEU A 221 2.45 -10.30 -23.22
CA LEU A 221 2.27 -8.91 -22.81
C LEU A 221 3.35 -8.01 -23.40
N GLY A 222 4.62 -8.42 -23.34
CA GLY A 222 5.73 -7.71 -23.98
C GLY A 222 5.50 -7.51 -25.48
N GLU A 223 5.04 -8.54 -26.20
CA GLU A 223 4.68 -8.43 -27.61
C GLU A 223 3.56 -7.42 -27.87
N GLN A 224 2.53 -7.37 -27.00
CA GLN A 224 1.46 -6.38 -27.12
C GLN A 224 1.96 -4.96 -26.88
N ILE A 225 2.91 -4.79 -25.95
CA ILE A 225 3.50 -3.50 -25.60
C ILE A 225 4.33 -2.96 -26.76
N VAL A 226 5.21 -3.79 -27.33
CA VAL A 226 5.99 -3.45 -28.53
C VAL A 226 5.07 -3.09 -29.70
N ARG A 227 4.01 -3.87 -29.94
CA ARG A 227 3.07 -3.64 -31.06
C ARG A 227 2.30 -2.32 -30.95
N ASN A 228 2.07 -1.85 -29.72
CA ASN A 228 1.23 -0.67 -29.46
C ASN A 228 2.04 0.52 -28.93
N ASP A 229 3.37 0.51 -29.13
CA ASP A 229 4.28 1.59 -28.70
C ASP A 229 4.13 1.94 -27.20
N GLY A 230 3.81 0.92 -26.39
CA GLY A 230 3.46 1.03 -24.98
C GLY A 230 4.66 0.99 -24.04
N PHE A 231 4.34 0.92 -22.75
CA PHE A 231 5.31 0.77 -21.67
C PHE A 231 4.83 -0.27 -20.67
N PHE A 232 5.73 -1.17 -20.28
CA PHE A 232 5.42 -2.19 -19.28
C PHE A 232 6.45 -2.22 -18.16
N VAL A 233 5.96 -2.03 -16.94
CA VAL A 233 6.74 -2.04 -15.71
C VAL A 233 6.37 -3.28 -14.90
N LEU A 234 7.35 -4.11 -14.59
CA LEU A 234 7.19 -5.26 -13.72
C LEU A 234 7.99 -5.07 -12.43
N SER A 235 7.37 -5.34 -11.28
CA SER A 235 8.05 -5.42 -9.98
C SER A 235 8.04 -6.84 -9.44
N VAL A 236 9.22 -7.32 -9.06
CA VAL A 236 9.46 -8.69 -8.60
C VAL A 236 10.28 -8.67 -7.32
N HIS A 237 9.83 -9.41 -6.32
CA HIS A 237 10.62 -9.64 -5.12
C HIS A 237 11.83 -10.53 -5.46
N PRO A 238 13.05 -10.23 -4.98
CA PRO A 238 14.26 -11.01 -5.30
C PRO A 238 14.11 -12.53 -5.03
N ASP A 239 13.43 -12.87 -3.94
CA ASP A 239 13.16 -14.26 -3.54
C ASP A 239 11.85 -14.86 -4.09
N ALA A 240 11.16 -14.17 -5.03
CA ALA A 240 9.90 -14.66 -5.58
C ALA A 240 10.06 -15.89 -6.48
N LEU A 241 11.21 -16.05 -7.12
CA LEU A 241 11.46 -17.05 -8.15
C LEU A 241 12.76 -17.79 -7.87
N GLN A 242 12.85 -19.03 -8.35
CA GLN A 242 14.14 -19.71 -8.36
C GLN A 242 15.11 -19.01 -9.31
N LYS A 243 16.41 -19.08 -9.02
CA LYS A 243 17.45 -18.42 -9.82
C LYS A 243 17.33 -18.66 -11.33
N VAL A 244 17.04 -19.90 -11.74
CA VAL A 244 16.88 -20.26 -13.16
C VAL A 244 15.62 -19.64 -13.78
N GLU A 245 14.52 -19.56 -13.02
CA GLU A 245 13.28 -18.93 -13.46
C GLU A 245 13.43 -17.42 -13.56
N PHE A 246 14.16 -16.81 -12.62
CA PHE A 246 14.46 -15.39 -12.62
C PHE A 246 15.33 -14.97 -13.81
N GLU A 247 16.37 -15.73 -14.16
CA GLU A 247 17.17 -15.43 -15.37
C GLU A 247 16.31 -15.52 -16.65
N LYS A 248 15.44 -16.54 -16.78
CA LYS A 248 14.51 -16.62 -17.91
C LYS A 248 13.55 -15.45 -17.97
N LEU A 249 13.10 -14.95 -16.82
CA LEU A 249 12.24 -13.79 -16.77
C LEU A 249 12.99 -12.54 -17.22
N LYS A 250 14.23 -12.34 -16.76
CA LYS A 250 15.07 -11.18 -17.11
C LYS A 250 15.31 -11.07 -18.61
N ASP A 251 15.49 -12.19 -19.30
CA ASP A 251 15.70 -12.23 -20.75
C ASP A 251 14.52 -11.64 -21.54
N GLU A 252 13.33 -11.52 -20.94
CA GLU A 252 12.13 -10.93 -21.57
C GLU A 252 12.04 -9.40 -21.42
N PHE A 253 12.96 -8.77 -20.67
CA PHE A 253 12.92 -7.34 -20.38
C PHE A 253 14.05 -6.57 -21.03
N THR A 254 13.74 -5.38 -21.56
CA THR A 254 14.75 -4.49 -22.15
C THR A 254 15.71 -3.97 -21.09
N TYR A 255 15.18 -3.59 -19.91
CA TYR A 255 15.98 -3.10 -18.79
C TYR A 255 15.64 -3.86 -17.50
N VAL A 256 16.65 -4.08 -16.68
CA VAL A 256 16.54 -4.77 -15.39
C VAL A 256 17.29 -3.97 -14.32
N PHE A 257 16.60 -3.67 -13.22
CA PHE A 257 17.11 -2.92 -12.06
C PHE A 257 17.00 -3.74 -10.79
#